data_AF-A0A9C9G7M9-F1
#
_entry.id   AF-A0A9C9G7M9-F1
#
_cell.length_a   1.000
_cell.length_b   1.000
_cell.length_c   1.000
_cell.angle_alpha   90.00
_cell.angle_beta   90.00
_cell.angle_gamma   90.00
#
_symmetry.space_group_name_H-M   'P 1'
#
loop_
_entity.id
_entity.type
_entity.pdbx_description
1 polymer ?
#
loop_
_entity_poly.entity_id
_entity_poly.type
_entity_poly.pdbx_seq_one_letter_code
_entity_poly.pdbx_strand_id
1 'polypeptide(L)'
;MFDIGFWELSLIGVVALLVIGPDRLPGLARKAGILTGKARRLVQSVREDIDRELAADELRKVIAKHKESASAFDILDEDTRESISGSVAAAKQNLSEARKEYLLKSSDSESAESDKSDINETPPETTSTDDEQQQKRIS
;
A
#
# COMPACT_ATOMS: atom_id res chain seq x y z
N MET A 1 -16.11 10.79 -1.69
CA MET A 1 -15.82 9.62 -2.56
C MET A 1 -15.58 8.36 -1.73
N PHE A 2 -16.51 7.39 -1.71
CA PHE A 2 -16.37 6.15 -0.93
C PHE A 2 -17.07 4.97 -1.62
N ASP A 3 -16.62 4.62 -2.82
CA ASP A 3 -17.06 3.43 -3.54
C ASP A 3 -16.33 2.17 -3.01
N ILE A 4 -16.24 2.02 -1.68
CA ILE A 4 -15.75 0.79 -1.07
C ILE A 4 -16.89 -0.23 -1.11
N GLY A 5 -16.85 -1.10 -2.11
CA GLY A 5 -17.73 -2.23 -2.25
C GLY A 5 -17.38 -3.37 -1.28
N PHE A 6 -18.26 -4.38 -1.26
CA PHE A 6 -18.07 -5.58 -0.46
C PHE A 6 -16.74 -6.28 -0.79
N TRP A 7 -16.33 -6.26 -2.06
CA TRP A 7 -15.10 -6.90 -2.50
C TRP A 7 -13.84 -6.23 -1.93
N GLU A 8 -13.76 -4.90 -1.95
CA GLU A 8 -12.61 -4.18 -1.37
C GLU A 8 -12.53 -4.35 0.14
N LEU A 9 -13.68 -4.30 0.84
CA LEU A 9 -13.73 -4.60 2.29
C LEU A 9 -13.23 -6.01 2.59
N SER A 10 -13.63 -7.00 1.78
CA SER A 10 -13.19 -8.39 1.96
C SER A 10 -11.68 -8.52 1.75
N LEU A 11 -11.13 -7.90 0.70
CA LEU A 11 -9.68 -7.90 0.43
C LEU A 11 -8.88 -7.27 1.58
N ILE A 12 -9.31 -6.10 2.06
CA ILE A 12 -8.69 -5.43 3.21
C ILE A 12 -8.81 -6.31 4.46
N GLY A 13 -9.95 -6.97 4.66
CA GLY A 13 -10.15 -7.93 5.73
C GLY A 13 -9.14 -9.08 5.69
N VAL A 14 -8.92 -9.70 4.53
CA VAL A 14 -7.94 -10.77 4.35
C VAL A 14 -6.51 -10.27 4.63
N VAL A 15 -6.13 -9.11 4.09
CA VAL A 15 -4.81 -8.53 4.34
C VAL A 15 -4.61 -8.20 5.82
N ALA A 16 -5.63 -7.61 6.47
CA ALA A 16 -5.59 -7.33 7.89
C ALA A 16 -5.46 -8.60 8.73
N LEU A 17 -6.14 -9.68 8.35
CA LEU A 17 -6.01 -11.00 9.00
C LEU A 17 -4.61 -11.58 8.84
N LEU A 18 -3.93 -11.40 7.70
CA LEU A 18 -2.55 -11.84 7.48
C LEU A 18 -1.54 -11.03 8.30
N VAL A 19 -1.69 -9.70 8.34
CA VAL A 19 -0.72 -8.80 8.98
C VAL A 19 -0.85 -8.79 10.50
N ILE A 20 -2.08 -8.63 11.02
CA ILE A 20 -2.35 -8.58 12.46
C ILE A 20 -2.52 -9.98 13.04
N GLY A 21 -3.01 -10.92 12.23
CA GLY A 21 -3.41 -12.26 12.68
C GLY A 21 -4.91 -12.34 13.01
N PRO A 22 -5.56 -13.48 12.72
CA PRO A 22 -7.00 -13.69 12.97
C PRO A 22 -7.38 -13.61 14.45
N ASP A 23 -6.45 -13.92 15.36
CA ASP A 23 -6.74 -13.89 16.81
C ASP A 23 -6.73 -12.48 17.39
N ARG A 24 -5.96 -11.56 16.79
CA ARG A 24 -5.72 -10.21 17.36
C ARG A 24 -6.63 -9.14 16.75
N LEU A 25 -7.00 -9.29 15.48
CA LEU A 25 -7.91 -8.38 14.77
C LEU A 25 -9.27 -8.20 15.49
N PRO A 26 -9.99 -9.26 15.92
CA PRO A 26 -11.27 -9.08 16.63
C PRO A 26 -11.10 -8.35 17.97
N GLY A 27 -9.96 -8.49 18.63
CA GLY A 27 -9.63 -7.74 19.85
C GLY A 27 -9.50 -6.24 19.58
N LEU A 28 -8.80 -5.86 18.50
CA LEU A 28 -8.65 -4.46 18.07
C LEU A 28 -9.97 -3.85 17.61
N ALA A 29 -10.74 -4.58 16.80
CA ALA A 29 -12.06 -4.14 16.33
C ALA A 29 -13.02 -3.89 17.50
N ARG A 30 -13.00 -4.75 18.53
CA ARG A 30 -13.79 -4.52 19.77
C ARG A 30 -13.36 -3.25 20.49
N LYS A 31 -12.07 -3.03 20.68
CA LYS A 31 -11.55 -1.82 21.36
C LYS A 31 -11.93 -0.56 20.60
N ALA A 32 -11.70 -0.54 19.28
CA ALA A 32 -12.08 0.55 18.41
C ALA A 32 -13.61 0.78 18.43
N GLY A 33 -14.39 -0.29 18.34
CA GLY A 33 -15.85 -0.24 18.39
C GLY A 33 -16.39 0.32 19.70
N ILE A 34 -15.79 -0.02 20.84
CA ILE A 34 -16.17 0.55 22.15
C ILE A 34 -15.87 2.06 22.18
N LEU A 35 -14.69 2.48 21.71
CA LEU A 35 -14.33 3.91 21.70
C LEU A 35 -15.26 4.72 20.77
N THR A 36 -15.46 4.24 19.55
CA THR A 36 -16.39 4.85 18.58
C THR A 36 -17.82 4.86 19.11
N GLY A 37 -18.27 3.79 19.77
CA GLY A 37 -19.59 3.71 20.38
C GLY A 37 -19.78 4.72 21.52
N LYS A 38 -18.77 4.89 22.37
CA LYS A 38 -18.77 5.90 23.44
C LYS A 38 -18.79 7.31 22.86
N ALA A 39 -17.98 7.58 21.84
CA ALA A 39 -17.96 8.88 21.15
C ALA A 39 -19.33 9.19 20.51
N ARG A 40 -19.91 8.23 19.79
CA ARG A 40 -21.24 8.38 19.18
C ARG A 40 -22.32 8.68 20.22
N ARG A 41 -22.29 8.00 21.37
CA ARG A 41 -23.24 8.24 22.47
C ARG A 41 -23.08 9.63 23.08
N LEU A 42 -21.85 10.10 23.26
CA LEU A 42 -21.58 11.46 23.77
C LEU A 42 -22.08 12.54 22.79
N VAL A 43 -21.81 12.38 21.50
CA VAL A 43 -22.33 13.30 20.48
C VAL A 43 -23.85 13.31 20.47
N GLN A 44 -24.48 12.14 20.65
CA GLN A 44 -25.92 12.03 20.72
C GLN A 44 -26.51 12.73 21.95
N SER A 45 -25.91 12.56 23.14
CA SER A 45 -26.39 13.25 24.35
C SER A 45 -26.22 14.76 24.24
N VAL A 46 -25.08 15.24 23.74
CA VAL A 46 -24.84 16.67 23.53
C VAL A 46 -25.84 17.25 22.52
N ARG A 47 -26.16 16.52 21.45
CA ARG A 47 -27.17 16.95 20.48
C ARG A 47 -28.56 17.05 21.12
N GLU A 48 -28.94 16.09 21.96
CA GLU A 48 -30.23 16.08 22.67
C GLU A 48 -30.35 17.22 23.69
N ASP A 49 -29.25 17.63 24.33
CA ASP A 49 -29.21 18.79 25.23
C ASP A 49 -29.28 20.12 24.45
N ILE A 50 -28.58 20.21 23.32
CA ILE A 50 -28.60 21.40 22.43
C ILE A 50 -29.96 21.60 21.76
N ASP A 51 -30.68 20.53 21.39
CA ASP A 51 -32.02 20.67 20.81
C ASP A 51 -33.05 21.16 21.85
N ARG A 52 -32.73 21.07 23.16
CA ARG A 52 -33.58 21.56 24.27
C ARG A 52 -33.25 22.98 24.71
N GLU A 53 -32.01 23.45 24.55
CA GLU A 53 -31.55 24.80 24.91
C GLU A 53 -31.01 25.53 23.67
N LEU A 54 -31.57 26.71 23.35
CA LEU A 54 -31.47 27.50 22.10
C LEU A 54 -30.05 27.92 21.59
N ALA A 55 -28.96 27.29 22.03
CA ALA A 55 -27.57 27.56 21.65
C ALA A 55 -27.09 26.81 20.37
N ALA A 56 -28.02 26.33 19.53
CA ALA A 56 -27.70 25.47 18.38
C ALA A 56 -26.94 26.19 17.25
N ASP A 57 -27.16 27.49 17.04
CA ASP A 57 -26.65 28.18 15.85
C ASP A 57 -25.14 28.43 15.87
N GLU A 58 -24.56 28.73 17.03
CA GLU A 58 -23.14 29.02 17.15
C GLU A 58 -22.28 27.75 17.01
N LEU A 59 -22.71 26.64 17.62
CA LEU A 59 -22.05 25.36 17.46
C LEU A 59 -22.26 24.75 16.07
N ARG A 60 -23.45 24.92 15.47
CA ARG A 60 -23.69 24.57 14.06
C ARG A 60 -22.75 25.31 13.13
N LYS A 61 -22.47 26.59 13.37
CA LYS A 61 -21.53 27.39 12.57
C LYS A 61 -20.09 26.88 12.70
N VAL A 62 -19.66 26.47 13.88
CA VAL A 62 -18.32 25.86 14.10
C VAL A 62 -18.22 24.51 13.38
N ILE A 63 -19.24 23.65 13.52
CA ILE A 63 -19.31 22.35 12.82
C ILE A 63 -19.35 22.55 11.31
N ALA A 64 -20.12 23.52 10.81
CA ALA A 64 -20.20 23.85 9.39
C ALA A 64 -18.84 24.32 8.84
N LYS A 65 -18.13 25.20 9.57
CA LYS A 65 -16.79 25.66 9.19
C LYS A 65 -15.75 24.54 9.18
N HIS A 66 -15.82 23.61 10.14
CA HIS A 66 -14.98 22.41 10.14
C HIS A 66 -15.35 21.44 9.03
N LYS A 67 -16.64 21.28 8.74
CA LYS A 67 -17.12 20.45 7.64
C LYS A 67 -16.68 21.01 6.29
N GLU A 68 -16.72 22.32 6.10
CA GLU A 68 -16.22 23.01 4.91
C GLU A 68 -14.71 22.80 4.73
N SER A 69 -13.95 22.90 5.82
CA SER A 69 -12.51 22.61 5.84
C SER A 69 -12.21 21.13 5.57
N ALA A 70 -13.06 20.22 6.03
CA ALA A 70 -12.94 18.78 5.76
C ALA A 70 -13.40 18.42 4.33
N SER A 71 -14.40 19.12 3.79
CA SER A 71 -14.78 18.98 2.38
C SER A 71 -13.74 19.55 1.45
N ALA A 72 -12.96 20.55 1.87
CA ALA A 72 -11.78 20.98 1.10
C ALA A 72 -10.74 19.86 0.90
N PHE A 73 -10.75 18.81 1.74
CA PHE A 73 -9.98 17.58 1.51
C PHE A 73 -10.69 16.55 0.61
N ASP A 74 -12.02 16.59 0.49
CA ASP A 74 -12.78 15.77 -0.48
C ASP A 74 -12.82 16.44 -1.88
N ILE A 75 -12.42 17.72 -1.96
CA ILE A 75 -12.18 18.52 -3.17
C ILE A 75 -10.69 18.43 -3.58
N LEU A 76 -10.14 17.22 -3.63
CA LEU A 76 -9.01 16.96 -4.53
C LEU A 76 -9.59 16.78 -5.93
N ASP A 77 -10.03 17.89 -6.51
CA ASP A 77 -10.61 18.00 -7.84
C ASP A 77 -9.54 17.84 -8.95
N GLU A 78 -10.05 17.68 -10.17
CA GLU A 78 -9.39 17.56 -11.48
C GLU A 78 -8.05 18.33 -11.60
N ASP A 79 -7.95 19.56 -11.08
CA ASP A 79 -6.74 20.41 -11.11
C ASP A 79 -5.53 19.79 -10.40
N THR A 80 -5.75 19.07 -9.29
CA THR A 80 -4.68 18.38 -8.57
C THR A 80 -4.23 17.14 -9.33
N ARG A 81 -5.17 16.44 -9.99
CA ARG A 81 -4.85 15.30 -10.87
C ARG A 81 -4.08 15.74 -12.10
N GLU A 82 -4.40 16.88 -12.69
CA GLU A 82 -3.68 17.44 -13.84
C GLU A 82 -2.26 17.86 -13.46
N SER A 83 -2.08 18.51 -12.31
CA SER A 83 -0.76 18.90 -11.77
C SER A 83 0.12 17.69 -11.43
N ILE A 84 -0.48 16.63 -10.85
CA ILE A 84 0.23 15.38 -10.55
C ILE A 84 0.55 14.62 -11.86
N SER A 85 -0.37 14.58 -12.82
CA SER A 85 -0.14 13.94 -14.11
C SER A 85 0.97 14.64 -14.90
N GLY A 86 0.98 15.98 -14.92
CA GLY A 86 2.02 16.78 -15.56
C GLY A 86 3.40 16.57 -14.93
N SER A 87 3.48 16.51 -13.60
CA SER A 87 4.74 16.24 -12.89
C SER A 87 5.22 14.80 -13.08
N VAL A 88 4.33 13.81 -13.11
CA VAL A 88 4.67 12.40 -13.41
C VAL A 88 5.09 12.24 -14.88
N ALA A 89 4.46 12.94 -15.82
CA ALA A 89 4.84 12.94 -17.22
C ALA A 89 6.23 13.57 -17.43
N ALA A 90 6.50 14.71 -16.78
CA ALA A 90 7.81 15.35 -16.78
C ALA A 90 8.89 14.46 -16.15
N ALA A 91 8.57 13.80 -15.03
CA ALA A 91 9.48 12.83 -14.41
C ALA A 91 9.78 11.64 -15.33
N LYS A 92 8.78 11.11 -16.04
CA LYS A 92 8.97 10.04 -17.04
C LYS A 92 9.83 10.50 -18.21
N GLN A 93 9.65 11.73 -18.69
CA GLN A 93 10.47 12.30 -19.76
C GLN A 93 11.93 12.43 -19.33
N ASN A 94 12.19 13.07 -18.18
CA ASN A 94 13.54 13.22 -17.63
C ASN A 94 14.23 11.87 -17.39
N LEU A 95 13.49 10.88 -16.87
CA LEU A 95 14.03 9.54 -16.61
C LEU A 95 14.27 8.76 -17.92
N SER A 96 13.45 8.99 -18.95
CA SER A 96 13.63 8.39 -20.27
C SER A 96 14.82 8.99 -21.03
N GLU A 97 15.06 10.29 -20.87
CA GLU A 97 16.23 10.99 -21.43
C GLU A 97 17.50 10.54 -20.73
N ALA A 98 17.49 10.47 -19.40
CA ALA A 98 18.60 9.89 -18.64
C ALA A 98 18.85 8.44 -19.06
N ARG A 99 17.81 7.61 -19.18
CA ARG A 99 17.95 6.22 -19.66
C ARG A 99 18.52 6.16 -21.07
N LYS A 100 18.14 7.08 -21.96
CA LYS A 100 18.64 7.16 -23.34
C LYS A 100 20.10 7.61 -23.38
N GLU A 101 20.50 8.55 -22.51
CA GLU A 101 21.89 8.97 -22.31
C GLU A 101 22.77 7.83 -21.80
N TYR A 102 22.25 7.00 -20.88
CA TYR A 102 22.92 5.76 -20.44
C TYR A 102 22.94 4.68 -21.53
N LEU A 103 21.86 4.51 -22.30
CA LEU A 103 21.78 3.54 -23.40
C LEU A 103 22.73 3.90 -24.55
N LEU A 104 22.87 5.19 -24.88
CA LEU A 104 23.83 5.71 -25.86
C LEU A 104 25.28 5.57 -25.36
N LYS A 105 25.52 5.71 -24.04
CA LYS A 105 26.84 5.43 -23.44
C LYS A 105 27.23 3.95 -23.52
N SER A 106 26.25 3.05 -23.53
CA SER A 106 26.46 1.61 -23.73
C SER A 106 26.46 1.15 -25.21
N SER A 107 26.15 2.03 -26.18
CA SER A 107 26.19 1.67 -27.61
C SER A 107 27.59 1.75 -28.25
N ASP A 108 28.61 2.25 -27.54
CA ASP A 108 30.02 2.20 -28.00
C ASP A 108 30.75 0.88 -27.64
N SER A 109 30.02 -0.17 -27.25
CA SER A 109 30.59 -1.51 -27.05
C SER A 109 29.77 -2.62 -27.69
N GLU A 110 29.21 -2.38 -28.87
CA GLU A 110 28.64 -3.45 -29.69
C GLU A 110 28.99 -3.28 -31.17
N SER A 111 30.23 -3.61 -31.53
CA SER A 111 30.60 -4.13 -32.87
C SER A 111 32.06 -4.60 -32.94
N ALA A 112 32.33 -5.75 -32.33
CA ALA A 112 33.33 -6.76 -32.73
C ALA A 112 33.16 -7.90 -31.71
N GLU A 113 32.91 -9.16 -32.03
CA GLU A 113 33.14 -9.90 -33.24
C GLU A 113 32.30 -11.18 -33.13
N SER A 114 31.61 -11.57 -34.20
CA SER A 114 31.13 -12.93 -34.37
C SER A 114 32.31 -13.74 -34.90
N ASP A 115 32.87 -14.64 -34.11
CA ASP A 115 33.51 -15.82 -34.68
C ASP A 115 33.12 -17.10 -33.93
N LYS A 116 32.70 -18.06 -34.74
CA LYS A 116 32.22 -19.38 -34.34
C LYS A 116 33.41 -20.23 -33.93
N SER A 117 33.26 -21.06 -32.91
CA SER A 117 33.56 -22.48 -33.08
C SER A 117 33.09 -23.29 -31.89
N ASP A 118 32.35 -24.33 -32.25
CA ASP A 118 31.95 -25.44 -31.43
C ASP A 118 33.15 -26.04 -30.67
N ILE A 119 33.01 -26.18 -29.35
CA ILE A 119 33.44 -27.41 -28.67
C ILE A 119 32.37 -27.81 -27.68
N ASN A 120 31.55 -28.73 -28.17
CA ASN A 120 30.89 -29.79 -27.43
C ASN A 120 31.77 -30.30 -26.27
N GLU A 121 31.23 -30.38 -25.06
CA GLU A 121 31.04 -31.65 -24.34
C GLU A 121 30.48 -31.38 -22.93
N THR A 122 29.19 -31.68 -22.76
CA THR A 122 28.67 -32.15 -21.47
C THR A 122 28.83 -33.69 -21.42
N PRO A 123 28.66 -34.32 -20.26
CA PRO A 123 29.65 -34.97 -19.39
C PRO A 123 29.80 -36.50 -19.64
N PRO A 124 30.60 -37.22 -18.84
CA PRO A 124 30.16 -38.55 -18.43
C PRO A 124 30.16 -38.78 -16.91
N GLU A 125 29.11 -39.48 -16.52
CA GLU A 125 29.07 -40.54 -15.49
C GLU A 125 29.33 -40.15 -14.04
N THR A 126 28.28 -40.02 -13.23
CA THR A 126 27.44 -41.07 -12.62
C THR A 126 28.03 -41.63 -11.33
N THR A 127 27.09 -41.88 -10.42
CA THR A 127 27.09 -42.98 -9.46
C THR A 127 27.56 -42.63 -8.05
N SER A 128 26.52 -42.42 -7.22
CA SER A 128 26.35 -43.04 -5.90
C SER A 128 27.26 -42.56 -4.77
N THR A 129 26.90 -42.58 -3.49
CA THR A 129 25.70 -42.87 -2.72
C THR A 129 26.18 -42.68 -1.28
N ASP A 130 25.34 -42.09 -0.44
CA ASP A 130 25.31 -42.18 1.02
C ASP A 130 26.60 -42.10 1.83
N ASP A 131 26.74 -41.02 2.60
CA ASP A 131 27.29 -41.11 3.95
C ASP A 131 26.57 -40.10 4.86
N GLU A 132 25.29 -40.37 5.11
CA GLU A 132 24.61 -39.88 6.31
C GLU A 132 24.44 -41.07 7.27
N GLN A 133 24.84 -40.84 8.52
CA GLN A 133 24.49 -41.60 9.72
C GLN A 133 25.32 -42.84 10.07
N GLN A 134 26.23 -42.62 11.03
CA GLN A 134 26.22 -43.34 12.32
C GLN A 134 27.21 -42.63 13.25
N GLN A 135 26.78 -41.75 14.17
CA GLN A 135 26.24 -42.16 15.47
C GLN A 135 26.65 -43.56 15.91
N LYS A 136 27.87 -43.71 16.44
CA LYS A 136 28.13 -44.50 17.65
C LYS A 136 29.61 -44.48 18.01
N ARG A 137 29.83 -44.73 19.31
CA ARG A 137 31.10 -45.03 20.01
C ARG A 137 31.79 -43.74 20.45
N ILE A 138 31.52 -43.23 21.66
CA ILE A 138 31.74 -43.91 22.96
C ILE A 138 33.12 -44.60 22.93
N SER A 139 34.15 -43.85 23.32
CA SER A 139 35.15 -44.27 24.30
C SER A 139 35.98 -43.06 24.73
#